data_AF-A0A955GMJ2-F1
#
_entry.id   AF-A0A955GMJ2-F1
#
_cell.length_a   1.000
_cell.length_b   1.000
_cell.length_c   1.000
_cell.angle_alpha   90.00
_cell.angle_beta   90.00
_cell.angle_gamma   90.00
#
_symmetry.space_group_name_H-M   'P 1'
#
loop_
_entity.id
_entity.type
_entity.pdbx_description
1 polymer ?
#
loop_
_entity_poly.entity_id
_entity_poly.type
_entity_poly.pdbx_seq_one_letter_code
_entity_poly.pdbx_strand_id
1 'polypeptide(L)'
;MSENQHSQIPQTEATTPQPYNCIEIITETVKSDDYILNRLNNLVATDSQDEPEAIYGSGHSISAFITPEVKIYSDAMLFSKPYHLDDESIYYDLPEALRLVKQKFDNESELTPEDRAFNIALYAVHYVQFKYFNNTVGGSPKDRADLMADILDLDEVDFTDDEASTEEKEVSIRDLKNNAMCMERAVVCHNLFVYLGIDSALKIGDLTVNGNNDNREFHAWVEIKKADGTIYIFDPQNPHIVTNEHSQLVGAKPLVFKISDAMHVSTQWTHKNGQGDVIRSNNLLYKN
;
A
#
# COMPACT_ATOMS: atom_id res chain seq x y z
N MET A 1 -18.38 56.37 -6.56
CA MET A 1 -17.42 55.64 -7.41
C MET A 1 -16.36 55.09 -6.46
N SER A 2 -16.64 53.96 -5.81
CA SER A 2 -16.17 52.59 -6.15
C SER A 2 -14.65 52.57 -6.36
N GLU A 3 -13.91 52.16 -5.32
CA GLU A 3 -13.36 50.80 -5.14
C GLU A 3 -12.29 50.44 -6.17
N ASN A 4 -11.05 50.28 -5.68
CA ASN A 4 -10.16 49.20 -6.06
C ASN A 4 -9.03 49.10 -5.02
N GLN A 5 -9.37 48.53 -3.85
CA GLN A 5 -8.39 47.84 -3.04
C GLN A 5 -8.29 46.43 -3.60
N HIS A 6 -7.27 46.17 -4.43
CA HIS A 6 -6.84 44.80 -4.67
C HIS A 6 -6.21 44.28 -3.39
N SER A 7 -7.02 43.64 -2.55
CA SER A 7 -6.55 42.66 -1.59
C SER A 7 -5.83 41.57 -2.37
N GLN A 8 -4.50 41.63 -2.37
CA GLN A 8 -3.68 40.48 -2.69
C GLN A 8 -3.95 39.45 -1.59
N ILE A 9 -4.75 38.44 -1.93
CA ILE A 9 -4.84 37.21 -1.16
C ILE A 9 -3.41 36.66 -1.14
N PRO A 10 -2.81 36.39 0.04
CA PRO A 10 -1.50 35.75 0.09
C PRO A 10 -1.61 34.42 -0.64
N GLN A 11 -0.83 34.24 -1.71
CA GLN A 11 -0.55 32.91 -2.24
C GLN A 11 0.19 32.17 -1.12
N THR A 12 -0.53 31.37 -0.36
CA THR A 12 0.07 30.36 0.50
C THR A 12 0.82 29.42 -0.43
N GLU A 13 2.15 29.47 -0.40
CA GLU A 13 2.99 28.38 -0.88
C GLU A 13 2.35 27.07 -0.39
N ALA A 14 2.06 26.16 -1.32
CA ALA A 14 1.59 24.83 -0.98
C ALA A 14 2.73 24.10 -0.27
N THR A 15 2.93 24.39 1.01
CA THR A 15 3.84 23.62 1.85
C THR A 15 3.20 22.25 1.98
N THR A 16 3.82 21.23 1.38
CA THR A 16 3.45 19.84 1.60
C THR A 16 3.30 19.63 3.11
N PRO A 17 2.09 19.35 3.61
CA PRO A 17 1.89 19.22 5.04
C PRO A 17 2.80 18.10 5.56
N GLN A 18 3.57 18.41 6.60
CA GLN A 18 4.41 17.41 7.27
C GLN A 18 3.52 16.23 7.71
N PRO A 19 3.99 14.97 7.64
CA PRO A 19 3.20 13.77 7.95
C PRO A 19 2.40 13.85 9.26
N TYR A 20 3.02 14.44 10.28
CA TYR A 20 2.40 14.71 11.58
C TYR A 20 1.12 15.56 11.47
N ASN A 21 1.15 16.63 10.68
CA ASN A 21 0.01 17.53 10.52
C ASN A 21 -1.15 16.82 9.80
N CYS A 22 -0.88 15.98 8.81
CA CYS A 22 -1.93 15.21 8.13
C CYS A 22 -2.64 14.23 9.08
N ILE A 23 -1.89 13.51 9.92
CA ILE A 23 -2.46 12.54 10.85
C ILE A 23 -3.29 13.24 11.93
N GLU A 24 -2.81 14.33 12.50
CA GLU A 24 -3.59 15.11 13.48
C GLU A 24 -4.84 15.71 12.80
N ILE A 25 -4.73 16.29 11.59
CA ILE A 25 -5.89 16.79 10.85
C ILE A 25 -6.91 15.69 10.59
N ILE A 26 -6.48 14.51 10.15
CA ILE A 26 -7.39 13.41 9.84
C ILE A 26 -8.07 12.88 11.11
N THR A 27 -7.32 12.75 12.20
CA THR A 27 -7.86 12.21 13.47
C THR A 27 -8.73 13.19 14.24
N GLU A 28 -8.50 14.51 14.12
CA GLU A 28 -9.24 15.55 14.85
C GLU A 28 -10.37 16.18 14.05
N THR A 29 -10.24 16.26 12.71
CA THR A 29 -11.10 17.12 11.87
C THR A 29 -11.96 16.34 10.87
N VAL A 30 -11.60 15.11 10.50
CA VAL A 30 -12.30 14.39 9.44
C VAL A 30 -13.50 13.63 10.01
N LYS A 31 -14.68 14.18 9.74
CA LYS A 31 -15.98 13.53 9.98
C LYS A 31 -16.77 13.26 8.68
N SER A 32 -16.22 13.58 7.50
CA SER A 32 -16.96 13.48 6.24
C SER A 32 -16.11 13.02 5.06
N ASP A 33 -16.76 12.27 4.18
CA ASP A 33 -16.25 11.78 2.89
C ASP A 33 -15.69 12.92 2.01
N ASP A 34 -16.21 14.15 2.18
CA ASP A 34 -15.77 15.34 1.45
C ASP A 34 -14.28 15.65 1.61
N TYR A 35 -13.69 15.42 2.80
CA TYR A 35 -12.26 15.66 2.98
C TYR A 35 -11.44 14.66 2.16
N ILE A 36 -11.88 13.41 2.13
CA ILE A 36 -11.19 12.31 1.45
C ILE A 36 -11.18 12.59 -0.05
N LEU A 37 -12.34 12.90 -0.62
CA LEU A 37 -12.47 13.26 -2.04
C LEU A 37 -11.63 14.50 -2.39
N ASN A 38 -11.68 15.54 -1.57
CA ASN A 38 -10.86 16.74 -1.81
C ASN A 38 -9.36 16.44 -1.78
N ARG A 39 -8.90 15.60 -0.85
CA ARG A 39 -7.49 15.22 -0.77
C ARG A 39 -7.07 14.37 -1.97
N LEU A 40 -7.88 13.40 -2.39
CA LEU A 40 -7.63 12.59 -3.58
C LEU A 40 -7.57 13.45 -4.84
N ASN A 41 -8.54 14.34 -5.04
CA ASN A 41 -8.55 15.27 -6.18
C ASN A 41 -7.30 16.16 -6.22
N ASN A 42 -6.83 16.62 -5.05
CA ASN A 42 -5.60 17.41 -4.98
C ASN A 42 -4.37 16.58 -5.37
N LEU A 43 -4.27 15.32 -4.92
CA LEU A 43 -3.14 14.44 -5.26
C LEU A 43 -3.10 14.14 -6.76
N VAL A 44 -4.24 13.78 -7.34
CA VAL A 44 -4.38 13.54 -8.79
C VAL A 44 -4.01 14.80 -9.60
N ALA A 45 -4.41 15.98 -9.13
CA ALA A 45 -4.08 17.23 -9.81
C ALA A 45 -2.58 17.60 -9.73
N THR A 46 -1.88 17.20 -8.67
CA THR A 46 -0.47 17.56 -8.44
C THR A 46 0.53 16.56 -9.01
N ASP A 47 0.21 15.26 -9.08
CA ASP A 47 1.17 14.21 -9.45
C ASP A 47 1.13 13.81 -10.94
N SER A 48 0.21 14.38 -11.72
CA SER A 48 -0.01 14.10 -13.14
C SER A 48 1.18 14.32 -14.10
N GLN A 49 2.36 14.78 -13.65
CA GLN A 49 3.47 15.12 -14.55
C GLN A 49 4.58 14.07 -14.67
N ASP A 50 4.66 13.06 -13.79
CA ASP A 50 5.76 12.06 -13.80
C ASP A 50 5.30 10.61 -13.54
N GLU A 51 4.01 10.32 -13.63
CA GLU A 51 3.49 8.96 -13.42
C GLU A 51 3.79 8.03 -14.62
N PRO A 52 4.20 6.77 -14.37
CA PRO A 52 4.38 5.80 -15.44
C PRO A 52 3.02 5.38 -16.01
N GLU A 53 2.94 5.20 -17.33
CA GLU A 53 1.74 4.64 -17.99
C GLU A 53 1.41 3.22 -17.50
N ALA A 54 2.44 2.46 -17.10
CA ALA A 54 2.30 1.12 -16.58
C ALA A 54 3.39 0.75 -15.57
N ILE A 55 3.02 -0.10 -14.60
CA ILE A 55 3.89 -0.62 -13.54
C ILE A 55 4.02 -2.14 -13.73
N TYR A 56 5.22 -2.61 -14.04
CA TYR A 56 5.52 -4.03 -14.23
C TYR A 56 7.01 -4.33 -14.06
N GLY A 57 7.38 -5.60 -13.90
CA GLY A 57 8.79 -6.02 -13.84
C GLY A 57 9.54 -5.53 -12.60
N SER A 58 10.80 -5.94 -12.45
CA SER A 58 11.66 -5.54 -11.31
C SER A 58 12.52 -4.31 -11.63
N GLY A 59 13.02 -3.64 -10.59
CA GLY A 59 13.88 -2.47 -10.69
C GLY A 59 13.14 -1.12 -10.73
N HIS A 60 11.82 -1.14 -10.60
CA HIS A 60 11.00 0.07 -10.57
C HIS A 60 10.94 0.68 -9.15
N SER A 61 10.96 2.01 -9.12
CA SER A 61 10.77 2.83 -7.92
C SER A 61 9.78 3.94 -8.23
N ILE A 62 8.63 3.94 -7.59
CA ILE A 62 7.55 4.89 -7.87
C ILE A 62 7.22 5.64 -6.59
N SER A 63 7.51 6.94 -6.58
CA SER A 63 7.28 7.82 -5.43
C SER A 63 6.03 8.68 -5.54
N ALA A 64 5.55 8.91 -6.76
CA ALA A 64 4.30 9.64 -7.00
C ALA A 64 3.10 8.86 -6.50
N PHE A 65 1.99 9.54 -6.21
CA PHE A 65 0.68 8.92 -6.11
C PHE A 65 0.42 8.10 -7.38
N ILE A 66 -0.26 6.96 -7.27
CA ILE A 66 -0.63 6.12 -8.42
C ILE A 66 -2.08 6.42 -8.75
N THR A 67 -2.35 7.05 -9.90
CA THR A 67 -3.72 7.39 -10.29
C THR A 67 -4.49 6.16 -10.83
N PRO A 68 -5.83 6.23 -10.88
CA PRO A 68 -6.66 5.16 -11.45
C PRO A 68 -6.33 4.80 -12.89
N GLU A 69 -5.74 5.70 -13.67
CA GLU A 69 -5.39 5.49 -15.08
C GLU A 69 -4.15 4.59 -15.27
N VAL A 70 -3.32 4.44 -14.25
CA VAL A 70 -2.08 3.66 -14.32
C VAL A 70 -2.38 2.17 -14.39
N LYS A 71 -1.81 1.49 -15.41
CA LYS A 71 -1.92 0.03 -15.57
C LYS A 71 -0.94 -0.70 -14.66
N ILE A 72 -1.43 -1.57 -13.78
CA ILE A 72 -0.57 -2.30 -12.83
C ILE A 72 -0.59 -3.79 -13.15
N TYR A 73 0.58 -4.40 -13.29
CA TYR A 73 0.70 -5.83 -13.53
C TYR A 73 1.06 -6.59 -12.26
N SER A 74 0.30 -7.65 -12.03
CA SER A 74 0.41 -8.53 -10.88
C SER A 74 1.61 -9.48 -10.90
N ASP A 75 2.23 -9.67 -12.07
CA ASP A 75 3.32 -10.62 -12.27
C ASP A 75 4.42 -10.08 -13.19
N ALA A 76 5.63 -10.62 -13.03
CA ALA A 76 6.81 -10.18 -13.76
C ALA A 76 6.80 -10.55 -15.25
N MET A 77 6.02 -11.55 -15.64
CA MET A 77 6.00 -12.11 -16.99
C MET A 77 4.86 -11.51 -17.84
N LEU A 78 4.07 -10.59 -17.26
CA LEU A 78 2.95 -9.91 -17.92
C LEU A 78 1.90 -10.90 -18.47
N PHE A 79 1.73 -12.05 -17.82
CA PHE A 79 0.72 -13.02 -18.27
C PHE A 79 -0.68 -12.64 -17.82
N SER A 80 -0.83 -11.81 -16.77
CA SER A 80 -2.11 -11.24 -16.36
C SER A 80 -2.48 -9.98 -17.16
N LYS A 81 -3.79 -9.73 -17.33
CA LYS A 81 -4.31 -8.40 -17.65
C LYS A 81 -3.88 -7.42 -16.53
N PRO A 82 -3.59 -6.15 -16.86
CA PRO A 82 -3.33 -5.17 -15.82
C PRO A 82 -4.61 -4.89 -15.02
N TYR A 83 -4.44 -4.45 -13.78
CA TYR A 83 -5.49 -3.88 -12.96
C TYR A 83 -5.22 -2.42 -12.63
N HIS A 84 -6.25 -1.74 -12.15
CA HIS A 84 -6.23 -0.32 -11.83
C HIS A 84 -6.55 -0.07 -10.36
N LEU A 85 -5.93 0.95 -9.77
CA LEU A 85 -6.22 1.40 -8.40
C LEU A 85 -7.34 2.46 -8.43
N ASP A 86 -8.55 2.00 -8.75
CA ASP A 86 -9.73 2.82 -9.07
C ASP A 86 -10.80 2.84 -7.96
N ASP A 87 -10.50 2.30 -6.78
CA ASP A 87 -11.44 2.18 -5.67
C ASP A 87 -11.10 3.13 -4.50
N GLU A 88 -11.80 4.26 -4.44
CA GLU A 88 -11.63 5.25 -3.36
C GLU A 88 -12.03 4.74 -1.97
N SER A 89 -12.77 3.62 -1.87
CA SER A 89 -13.20 3.08 -0.57
C SER A 89 -12.04 2.63 0.31
N ILE A 90 -10.87 2.39 -0.29
CA ILE A 90 -9.59 2.11 0.39
C ILE A 90 -9.26 3.21 1.43
N TYR A 91 -9.62 4.47 1.15
CA TYR A 91 -9.28 5.60 2.01
C TYR A 91 -10.31 5.83 3.14
N TYR A 92 -11.52 5.28 3.03
CA TYR A 92 -12.63 5.54 3.95
C TYR A 92 -12.44 4.91 5.33
N ASP A 93 -11.69 3.82 5.43
CA ASP A 93 -11.37 3.18 6.72
C ASP A 93 -10.18 3.82 7.44
N LEU A 94 -9.41 4.67 6.76
CA LEU A 94 -8.17 5.24 7.30
C LEU A 94 -8.39 6.16 8.52
N PRO A 95 -9.37 7.09 8.55
CA PRO A 95 -9.57 7.96 9.71
C PRO A 95 -9.86 7.17 10.99
N GLU A 96 -10.73 6.16 10.91
CA GLU A 96 -11.06 5.30 12.05
C GLU A 96 -9.86 4.44 12.47
N ALA A 97 -9.10 3.90 11.52
CA ALA A 97 -7.88 3.15 11.81
C ALA A 97 -6.85 4.02 12.55
N LEU A 98 -6.60 5.24 12.07
CA LEU A 98 -5.71 6.20 12.71
C LEU A 98 -6.17 6.52 14.14
N ARG A 99 -7.47 6.75 14.35
CA ARG A 99 -8.05 7.02 15.68
C ARG A 99 -7.83 5.86 16.64
N LEU A 100 -8.13 4.63 16.20
CA LEU A 100 -7.97 3.42 17.02
C LEU A 100 -6.51 3.15 17.38
N VAL A 101 -5.60 3.35 16.43
CA VAL A 101 -4.16 3.16 16.63
C VAL A 101 -3.59 4.26 17.52
N LYS A 102 -3.97 5.53 17.30
CA LYS A 102 -3.57 6.68 18.13
C LYS A 102 -3.91 6.45 19.60
N GLN A 103 -5.10 5.94 19.91
CA GLN A 103 -5.49 5.61 21.29
C GLN A 103 -4.55 4.61 21.98
N LYS A 104 -3.92 3.70 21.22
CA LYS A 104 -2.92 2.76 21.78
C LYS A 104 -1.60 3.46 22.07
N PHE A 105 -1.14 4.32 21.15
CA PHE A 105 0.16 4.98 21.24
C PHE A 105 0.16 6.29 22.06
N ASP A 106 -1.00 6.90 22.33
CA ASP A 106 -1.10 8.11 23.15
C ASP A 106 -0.62 7.88 24.60
N ASN A 107 -0.66 6.63 25.07
CA ASN A 107 -0.18 6.24 26.40
C ASN A 107 1.32 5.87 26.42
N GLU A 108 2.00 5.87 25.27
CA GLU A 108 3.43 5.55 25.17
C GLU A 108 4.26 6.84 25.31
N SER A 109 4.69 7.13 26.54
CA SER A 109 5.43 8.37 26.88
C SER A 109 6.89 8.39 26.41
N GLU A 110 7.42 7.27 25.94
CA GLU A 110 8.82 7.14 25.54
C GLU A 110 9.09 7.52 24.07
N LEU A 111 8.04 7.66 23.26
CA LEU A 111 8.17 8.02 21.84
C LEU A 111 8.17 9.54 21.63
N THR A 112 9.03 10.00 20.72
CA THR A 112 8.92 11.37 20.20
C THR A 112 7.59 11.53 19.44
N PRO A 113 7.05 12.77 19.31
CA PRO A 113 5.84 12.99 18.52
C PRO A 113 5.95 12.49 17.07
N GLU A 114 7.13 12.61 16.46
CA GLU A 114 7.41 12.14 15.11
C GLU A 114 7.39 10.60 15.03
N ASP A 115 8.10 9.91 15.95
CA ASP A 115 8.11 8.46 15.99
C ASP A 115 6.73 7.89 16.32
N ARG A 116 5.96 8.60 17.16
CA ARG A 116 4.57 8.24 17.45
C ARG A 116 3.71 8.35 16.19
N ALA A 117 3.78 9.48 15.47
CA ALA A 117 3.03 9.67 14.23
C ALA A 117 3.40 8.63 13.16
N PHE A 118 4.70 8.34 13.03
CA PHE A 118 5.21 7.31 12.13
C PHE A 118 4.63 5.92 12.49
N ASN A 119 4.69 5.52 13.76
CA ASN A 119 4.09 4.25 14.20
C ASN A 119 2.57 4.22 13.98
N ILE A 120 1.87 5.31 14.28
CA ILE A 120 0.42 5.40 14.04
C ILE A 120 0.12 5.15 12.56
N ALA A 121 0.86 5.79 11.64
CA ALA A 121 0.68 5.59 10.21
C ALA A 121 0.94 4.14 9.79
N LEU A 122 2.07 3.54 10.20
CA LEU A 122 2.43 2.16 9.83
C LEU A 122 1.34 1.16 10.23
N TYR A 123 0.85 1.26 11.47
CA TYR A 123 -0.17 0.35 11.99
C TYR A 123 -1.55 0.63 11.40
N ALA A 124 -1.90 1.89 11.13
CA ALA A 124 -3.18 2.25 10.50
C ALA A 124 -3.23 1.80 9.04
N VAL A 125 -2.18 2.08 8.25
CA VAL A 125 -2.08 1.63 6.85
C VAL A 125 -2.10 0.11 6.78
N HIS A 126 -1.38 -0.58 7.68
CA HIS A 126 -1.42 -2.03 7.76
C HIS A 126 -2.83 -2.55 8.10
N TYR A 127 -3.54 -1.91 9.02
CA TYR A 127 -4.92 -2.29 9.36
C TYR A 127 -5.86 -2.12 8.17
N VAL A 128 -5.79 -0.97 7.48
CA VAL A 128 -6.65 -0.65 6.33
C VAL A 128 -6.45 -1.64 5.19
N GLN A 129 -5.21 -1.88 4.74
CA GLN A 129 -4.96 -2.84 3.65
C GLN A 129 -5.43 -4.24 4.05
N PHE A 130 -5.23 -4.63 5.31
CA PHE A 130 -5.60 -5.96 5.75
C PHE A 130 -7.12 -6.13 5.75
N LYS A 131 -7.85 -5.13 6.25
CA LYS A 131 -9.30 -5.10 6.23
C LYS A 131 -9.86 -5.09 4.80
N TYR A 132 -9.29 -4.25 3.92
CA TYR A 132 -9.69 -4.13 2.52
C TYR A 132 -9.58 -5.48 1.78
N PHE A 133 -8.51 -6.23 2.01
CA PHE A 133 -8.29 -7.56 1.44
C PHE A 133 -8.80 -8.72 2.33
N ASN A 134 -9.92 -8.49 3.04
CA ASN A 134 -10.67 -9.50 3.82
C ASN A 134 -9.87 -10.21 4.92
N ASN A 135 -8.88 -9.54 5.51
CA ASN A 135 -8.05 -10.03 6.60
C ASN A 135 -7.31 -11.34 6.30
N THR A 136 -6.90 -11.51 5.04
CA THR A 136 -6.13 -12.67 4.56
C THR A 136 -4.64 -12.31 4.43
N VAL A 137 -3.75 -13.27 4.69
CA VAL A 137 -2.28 -13.11 4.51
C VAL A 137 -1.84 -13.69 3.15
N GLY A 138 -2.69 -13.51 2.13
CA GLY A 138 -2.54 -14.11 0.81
C GLY A 138 -3.61 -15.17 0.51
N GLY A 139 -4.02 -15.22 -0.76
CA GLY A 139 -4.92 -16.25 -1.29
C GLY A 139 -4.18 -17.55 -1.59
N SER A 140 -4.93 -18.64 -1.78
CA SER A 140 -4.40 -19.87 -2.37
C SER A 140 -3.87 -19.56 -3.76
N PRO A 141 -2.64 -19.98 -4.14
CA PRO A 141 -2.12 -19.77 -5.50
C PRO A 141 -3.05 -20.33 -6.59
N LYS A 142 -3.80 -21.39 -6.27
CA LYS A 142 -4.82 -21.95 -7.15
C LYS A 142 -6.03 -21.01 -7.27
N ASP A 143 -6.56 -20.52 -6.16
CA ASP A 143 -7.73 -19.61 -6.16
C ASP A 143 -7.39 -18.27 -6.83
N ARG A 144 -6.12 -17.84 -6.73
CA ARG A 144 -5.59 -16.71 -7.50
C ARG A 144 -5.48 -17.05 -8.98
N ALA A 145 -4.92 -18.20 -9.34
CA ALA A 145 -4.83 -18.61 -10.75
C ALA A 145 -6.21 -18.76 -11.40
N ASP A 146 -7.18 -19.34 -10.68
CA ASP A 146 -8.56 -19.50 -11.13
C ASP A 146 -9.27 -18.12 -11.22
N LEU A 147 -9.12 -17.22 -10.22
CA LEU A 147 -9.65 -15.85 -10.32
C LEU A 147 -9.01 -15.06 -11.47
N MET A 148 -7.69 -15.15 -11.62
CA MET A 148 -7.00 -14.50 -12.73
C MET A 148 -7.51 -15.10 -14.04
N ALA A 149 -7.60 -16.42 -14.18
CA ALA A 149 -8.19 -17.06 -15.35
C ALA A 149 -9.64 -16.60 -15.61
N ASP A 150 -10.50 -16.50 -14.60
CA ASP A 150 -11.89 -16.05 -14.74
C ASP A 150 -12.01 -14.55 -15.08
N ILE A 151 -11.14 -13.70 -14.52
CA ILE A 151 -11.02 -12.28 -14.89
C ILE A 151 -10.43 -12.13 -16.31
N LEU A 152 -9.60 -13.09 -16.74
CA LEU A 152 -8.95 -13.15 -18.04
C LEU A 152 -9.88 -13.69 -19.14
N ASP A 153 -10.72 -14.70 -18.85
CA ASP A 153 -11.62 -15.43 -19.77
C ASP A 153 -12.98 -14.74 -20.00
N LEU A 154 -13.20 -13.53 -19.48
CA LEU A 154 -14.39 -12.74 -19.83
C LEU A 154 -14.38 -12.16 -21.26
N ASP A 155 -13.41 -12.54 -22.08
CA ASP A 155 -13.54 -12.50 -23.53
C ASP A 155 -14.19 -13.81 -23.99
N GLU A 156 -15.50 -13.98 -23.78
CA GLU A 156 -16.29 -14.78 -24.70
C GLU A 156 -16.22 -14.06 -26.05
N VAL A 157 -15.15 -14.34 -26.79
CA VAL A 157 -15.05 -14.06 -28.22
C VAL A 157 -16.17 -14.86 -28.85
N ASP A 158 -17.31 -14.22 -29.05
CA ASP A 158 -18.32 -14.74 -29.96
C ASP A 158 -17.72 -14.67 -31.36
N PHE A 159 -17.13 -15.77 -31.81
CA PHE A 159 -16.55 -15.93 -33.15
C PHE A 159 -17.59 -15.81 -34.28
N THR A 160 -18.81 -15.33 -34.00
CA THR A 160 -19.89 -15.18 -34.97
C THR A 160 -20.20 -13.73 -35.36
N ASP A 161 -19.61 -12.72 -34.71
CA ASP A 161 -19.81 -11.30 -35.06
C ASP A 161 -18.48 -10.61 -35.44
N ASP A 162 -18.25 -10.46 -36.75
CA ASP A 162 -17.08 -9.79 -37.36
C ASP A 162 -16.98 -8.26 -37.07
N GLU A 163 -17.81 -7.71 -36.18
CA GLU A 163 -17.81 -6.27 -35.81
C GLU A 163 -17.95 -6.02 -34.29
N ALA A 164 -17.73 -7.01 -33.42
CA ALA A 164 -17.66 -6.75 -31.98
C ALA A 164 -16.30 -6.12 -31.63
N SER A 165 -16.26 -4.79 -31.47
CA SER A 165 -15.16 -4.15 -30.75
C SER A 165 -15.14 -4.69 -29.32
N THR A 166 -14.24 -5.64 -29.05
CA THR A 166 -13.96 -6.14 -27.71
C THR A 166 -13.27 -5.01 -26.94
N GLU A 167 -14.04 -4.10 -26.33
CA GLU A 167 -13.52 -3.26 -25.26
C GLU A 167 -13.03 -4.21 -24.16
N GLU A 168 -11.71 -4.39 -24.05
CA GLU A 168 -11.12 -5.19 -22.98
C GLU A 168 -11.64 -4.67 -21.65
N LYS A 169 -12.37 -5.51 -20.91
CA LYS A 169 -12.92 -5.14 -19.61
C LYS A 169 -11.76 -4.85 -18.64
N GLU A 170 -11.62 -3.60 -18.23
CA GLU A 170 -10.62 -3.17 -17.25
C GLU A 170 -10.82 -3.89 -15.92
N VAL A 171 -9.72 -4.36 -15.32
CA VAL A 171 -9.73 -5.05 -14.02
C VAL A 171 -9.56 -4.03 -12.91
N SER A 172 -10.47 -4.02 -11.94
CA SER A 172 -10.38 -3.13 -10.78
C SER A 172 -9.67 -3.83 -9.61
N ILE A 173 -8.92 -3.07 -8.81
CA ILE A 173 -8.36 -3.54 -7.53
C ILE A 173 -9.44 -4.18 -6.62
N ARG A 174 -10.68 -3.72 -6.73
CA ARG A 174 -11.83 -4.20 -5.95
C ARG A 174 -12.18 -5.66 -6.26
N ASP A 175 -11.80 -6.16 -7.43
CA ASP A 175 -12.08 -7.51 -7.90
C ASP A 175 -11.10 -8.53 -7.30
N LEU A 176 -9.93 -8.09 -6.85
CA LEU A 176 -8.83 -8.95 -6.41
C LEU A 176 -9.03 -9.46 -4.97
N LYS A 177 -9.67 -8.68 -4.09
CA LYS A 177 -10.09 -9.07 -2.72
C LYS A 177 -9.08 -9.98 -1.99
N ASN A 178 -9.50 -11.22 -1.67
CA ASN A 178 -8.73 -12.21 -0.90
C ASN A 178 -7.48 -12.69 -1.63
N ASN A 179 -7.45 -12.53 -2.96
CA ASN A 179 -6.39 -13.02 -3.83
C ASN A 179 -5.28 -11.99 -4.04
N ALA A 180 -5.38 -10.81 -3.42
CA ALA A 180 -4.34 -9.79 -3.45
C ALA A 180 -3.03 -10.30 -2.83
N MET A 181 -1.94 -10.12 -3.58
CA MET A 181 -0.57 -10.53 -3.25
C MET A 181 0.32 -9.29 -3.06
N CYS A 182 1.64 -9.46 -3.18
CA CYS A 182 2.63 -8.43 -2.91
C CYS A 182 2.38 -7.12 -3.69
N MET A 183 2.13 -7.18 -5.01
CA MET A 183 1.92 -5.98 -5.82
C MET A 183 0.68 -5.19 -5.39
N GLU A 184 -0.48 -5.85 -5.37
CA GLU A 184 -1.76 -5.23 -5.00
C GLU A 184 -1.70 -4.56 -3.63
N ARG A 185 -1.11 -5.26 -2.65
CA ARG A 185 -1.01 -4.73 -1.29
C ARG A 185 0.01 -3.60 -1.19
N ALA A 186 1.16 -3.71 -1.86
CA ALA A 186 2.18 -2.67 -1.84
C ALA A 186 1.71 -1.37 -2.50
N VAL A 187 1.00 -1.48 -3.63
CA VAL A 187 0.41 -0.32 -4.32
C VAL A 187 -0.62 0.38 -3.44
N VAL A 188 -1.55 -0.37 -2.83
CA VAL A 188 -2.53 0.18 -1.87
C VAL A 188 -1.83 0.89 -0.71
N CYS A 189 -0.82 0.26 -0.10
CA CYS A 189 -0.11 0.85 1.02
C CYS A 189 0.67 2.10 0.63
N HIS A 190 1.36 2.09 -0.51
CA HIS A 190 2.08 3.25 -1.03
C HIS A 190 1.13 4.44 -1.20
N ASN A 191 -0.01 4.25 -1.88
CA ASN A 191 -1.00 5.30 -2.05
C ASN A 191 -1.59 5.82 -0.73
N LEU A 192 -1.81 4.94 0.25
CA LEU A 192 -2.24 5.35 1.60
C LEU A 192 -1.17 6.19 2.32
N PHE A 193 0.12 5.87 2.16
CA PHE A 193 1.21 6.67 2.74
C PHE A 193 1.33 8.04 2.06
N VAL A 194 1.30 8.09 0.73
CA VAL A 194 1.30 9.35 -0.03
C VAL A 194 0.09 10.20 0.34
N TYR A 195 -1.08 9.58 0.52
CA TYR A 195 -2.29 10.27 0.98
C TYR A 195 -2.08 10.99 2.32
N LEU A 196 -1.39 10.33 3.27
CA LEU A 196 -0.98 10.88 4.56
C LEU A 196 0.16 11.91 4.47
N GLY A 197 0.70 12.18 3.27
CA GLY A 197 1.84 13.08 3.08
C GLY A 197 3.17 12.48 3.54
N ILE A 198 3.25 11.15 3.63
CA ILE A 198 4.48 10.42 3.97
C ILE A 198 5.28 10.18 2.69
N ASP A 199 6.57 10.49 2.73
CA ASP A 199 7.52 10.20 1.66
C ASP A 199 7.71 8.68 1.56
N SER A 200 7.01 8.06 0.61
CA SER A 200 7.09 6.63 0.31
C SER A 200 7.44 6.38 -1.15
N ALA A 201 8.02 5.22 -1.40
CA ALA A 201 8.28 4.70 -2.73
C ALA A 201 7.82 3.24 -2.82
N LEU A 202 6.97 2.92 -3.78
CA LEU A 202 6.74 1.55 -4.19
C LEU A 202 8.03 1.01 -4.85
N LYS A 203 8.50 -0.12 -4.34
CA LYS A 203 9.65 -0.85 -4.87
C LYS A 203 9.21 -2.21 -5.38
N ILE A 204 9.77 -2.60 -6.51
CA ILE A 204 9.54 -3.91 -7.10
C ILE A 204 10.89 -4.54 -7.39
N GLY A 205 11.09 -5.74 -6.88
CA GLY A 205 12.34 -6.47 -7.00
C GLY A 205 12.12 -7.91 -6.62
N ASP A 206 13.08 -8.45 -5.89
CA ASP A 206 13.13 -9.87 -5.61
C ASP A 206 13.31 -10.17 -4.13
N LEU A 207 12.53 -11.15 -3.69
CA LEU A 207 12.56 -11.69 -2.36
C LEU A 207 13.19 -13.08 -2.39
N THR A 208 14.14 -13.33 -1.49
CA THR A 208 14.71 -14.65 -1.27
C THR A 208 14.43 -15.08 0.16
N VAL A 209 13.88 -16.28 0.33
CA VAL A 209 13.60 -16.85 1.64
C VAL A 209 14.76 -17.76 2.07
N ASN A 210 15.28 -17.53 3.28
CA ASN A 210 16.37 -18.29 3.90
C ASN A 210 17.65 -18.37 3.05
N GLY A 211 17.93 -17.34 2.24
CA GLY A 211 19.13 -17.25 1.40
C GLY A 211 19.17 -18.25 0.25
N ASN A 212 18.08 -18.95 -0.05
CA ASN A 212 18.01 -19.89 -1.15
C ASN A 212 17.73 -19.17 -2.48
N ASN A 213 18.78 -18.80 -3.22
CA ASN A 213 18.65 -18.08 -4.49
C ASN A 213 17.84 -18.85 -5.56
N ASP A 214 17.67 -20.17 -5.43
CA ASP A 214 16.83 -20.96 -6.34
C ASP A 214 15.32 -20.70 -6.13
N ASN A 215 14.95 -20.08 -5.00
CA ASN A 215 13.58 -19.69 -4.65
C ASN A 215 13.39 -18.17 -4.70
N ARG A 216 14.04 -17.51 -5.67
CA ARG A 216 13.87 -16.07 -5.90
C ARG A 216 12.45 -15.81 -6.40
N GLU A 217 11.71 -14.98 -5.66
CA GLU A 217 10.32 -14.62 -5.97
C GLU A 217 10.25 -13.13 -6.34
N PHE A 218 9.46 -12.82 -7.38
CA PHE A 218 9.08 -11.45 -7.70
C PHE A 218 8.27 -10.85 -6.54
N HIS A 219 8.70 -9.70 -6.02
CA HIS A 219 8.11 -9.13 -4.81
C HIS A 219 8.02 -7.61 -4.88
N ALA A 220 6.97 -7.07 -4.27
CA ALA A 220 6.76 -5.64 -4.13
C ALA A 220 6.64 -5.26 -2.65
N TRP A 221 7.24 -4.11 -2.30
CA TRP A 221 7.22 -3.54 -0.94
C TRP A 221 7.21 -2.01 -1.02
N VAL A 222 7.07 -1.36 0.13
CA VAL A 222 7.11 0.10 0.23
C VAL A 222 8.35 0.51 1.02
N GLU A 223 9.16 1.40 0.46
CA GLU A 223 10.18 2.12 1.20
C GLU A 223 9.59 3.41 1.75
N ILE A 224 9.83 3.71 3.03
CA ILE A 224 9.33 4.90 3.69
C ILE A 224 10.50 5.69 4.24
N LYS A 225 10.59 6.96 3.87
CA LYS A 225 11.67 7.86 4.26
C LYS A 225 11.21 8.82 5.34
N LYS A 226 11.93 8.84 6.46
CA LYS A 226 11.75 9.82 7.54
C LYS A 226 12.42 11.15 7.19
N ALA A 227 12.04 12.21 7.91
CA ALA A 227 12.62 13.55 7.74
C ALA A 227 14.13 13.58 8.02
N ASP A 228 14.62 12.71 8.90
CA ASP A 228 16.05 12.55 9.20
C ASP A 228 16.84 11.79 8.09
N GLY A 229 16.17 11.38 7.01
CA GLY A 229 16.74 10.62 5.91
C GLY A 229 16.80 9.11 6.13
N THR A 230 16.40 8.59 7.30
CA THR A 230 16.31 7.16 7.55
C THR A 230 15.24 6.53 6.66
N ILE A 231 15.57 5.40 6.03
CA ILE A 231 14.65 4.63 5.19
C ILE A 231 14.25 3.34 5.89
N TYR A 232 12.97 3.00 5.83
CA TYR A 232 12.39 1.75 6.32
C TYR A 232 11.77 0.98 5.16
N ILE A 233 11.90 -0.35 5.17
CA ILE A 233 11.04 -1.21 4.36
C ILE A 233 9.79 -1.53 5.17
N PHE A 234 8.64 -1.40 4.51
CA PHE A 234 7.34 -1.90 4.93
C PHE A 234 6.89 -2.96 3.93
N ASP A 235 6.74 -4.21 4.39
CA ASP A 235 6.27 -5.33 3.58
C ASP A 235 4.84 -5.72 3.97
N PRO A 236 3.83 -5.37 3.14
CA PRO A 236 2.44 -5.66 3.48
C PRO A 236 2.03 -7.12 3.26
N GLN A 237 2.78 -7.88 2.47
CA GLN A 237 2.49 -9.29 2.16
C GLN A 237 3.03 -10.22 3.24
N ASN A 238 4.12 -9.82 3.91
CA ASN A 238 4.77 -10.63 4.95
C ASN A 238 4.64 -10.02 6.35
N PRO A 239 3.44 -9.72 6.89
CA PRO A 239 3.32 -9.21 8.25
C PRO A 239 3.73 -10.28 9.27
N HIS A 240 4.14 -9.87 10.46
CA HIS A 240 4.32 -10.80 11.58
C HIS A 240 2.95 -11.33 12.02
N ILE A 241 2.79 -12.65 12.00
CA ILE A 241 1.50 -13.31 12.24
C ILE A 241 1.43 -13.84 13.67
N VAL A 242 0.26 -13.72 14.30
CA VAL A 242 -0.09 -14.35 15.57
C VAL A 242 -1.34 -15.21 15.39
N THR A 243 -1.25 -16.50 15.72
CA THR A 243 -2.38 -17.44 15.65
C THR A 243 -2.71 -18.04 17.01
N ASN A 244 -3.98 -18.34 17.27
CA ASN A 244 -4.39 -19.08 18.46
C ASN A 244 -4.04 -20.59 18.38
N GLU A 245 -4.43 -21.34 19.41
CA GLU A 245 -4.21 -22.80 19.52
C GLU A 245 -4.90 -23.61 18.41
N HIS A 246 -5.92 -23.03 17.77
CA HIS A 246 -6.62 -23.62 16.62
C HIS A 246 -6.06 -23.16 15.27
N SER A 247 -4.88 -22.54 15.25
CA SER A 247 -4.23 -21.97 14.05
C SER A 247 -5.06 -20.86 13.36
N GLN A 248 -6.01 -20.25 14.08
CA GLN A 248 -6.76 -19.11 13.56
C GLN A 248 -5.97 -17.82 13.77
N LEU A 249 -5.96 -16.94 12.76
CA LEU A 249 -5.34 -15.63 12.86
C LEU A 249 -6.03 -14.79 13.94
N VAL A 250 -5.26 -14.32 14.92
CA VAL A 250 -5.76 -13.43 15.99
C VAL A 250 -5.03 -12.08 16.03
N GLY A 251 -3.96 -11.94 15.27
CA GLY A 251 -3.28 -10.65 15.09
C GLY A 251 -2.26 -10.69 13.96
N ALA A 252 -2.10 -9.54 13.31
CA ALA A 252 -1.03 -9.27 12.37
C ALA A 252 -0.36 -7.95 12.78
N LYS A 253 0.97 -7.94 12.79
CA LYS A 253 1.75 -6.71 12.97
C LYS A 253 2.51 -6.43 11.68
N PRO A 254 2.65 -5.16 11.27
CA PRO A 254 3.38 -4.83 10.05
C PRO A 254 4.82 -5.30 10.17
N LEU A 255 5.37 -5.86 9.09
CA LEU A 255 6.80 -6.14 8.98
C LEU A 255 7.48 -4.85 8.52
N VAL A 256 8.18 -4.21 9.44
CA VAL A 256 8.87 -2.95 9.21
C VAL A 256 10.27 -3.01 9.78
N PHE A 257 11.25 -2.60 8.99
CA PHE A 257 12.63 -2.60 9.43
C PHE A 257 13.45 -1.55 8.71
N LYS A 258 14.43 -1.01 9.42
CA LYS A 258 15.32 0.05 8.92
C LYS A 258 16.28 -0.53 7.89
N ILE A 259 16.41 0.14 6.74
CA ILE A 259 17.48 -0.12 5.78
C ILE A 259 18.78 0.44 6.37
N SER A 260 19.80 -0.41 6.42
CA SER A 260 21.19 0.03 6.62
C SER A 260 21.87 0.06 5.26
N ASP A 261 22.94 0.86 5.09
CA ASP A 261 23.69 1.09 3.83
C ASP A 261 24.28 -0.18 3.16
N ALA A 262 23.89 -1.38 3.59
CA ALA A 262 24.31 -2.65 3.01
C ALA A 262 23.65 -2.89 1.64
N MET A 263 24.42 -3.44 0.69
CA MET A 263 23.94 -3.93 -0.63
C MET A 263 22.85 -5.02 -0.54
N HIS A 264 22.60 -5.56 0.65
CA HIS A 264 21.64 -6.63 0.90
C HIS A 264 20.80 -6.25 2.11
N VAL A 265 19.49 -6.15 1.90
CA VAL A 265 18.55 -5.74 2.94
C VAL A 265 17.84 -6.99 3.43
N SER A 266 18.08 -7.39 4.68
CA SER A 266 17.50 -8.61 5.25
C SER A 266 16.78 -8.36 6.56
N THR A 267 15.70 -9.11 6.80
CA THR A 267 14.94 -9.09 8.04
C THR A 267 14.46 -10.47 8.44
N GLN A 268 14.09 -10.61 9.71
CA GLN A 268 13.49 -11.83 10.22
C GLN A 268 11.97 -11.70 10.23
N TRP A 269 11.30 -12.55 9.46
CA TRP A 269 9.86 -12.76 9.58
C TRP A 269 9.57 -13.79 10.68
N THR A 270 8.44 -13.63 11.38
CA THR A 270 8.04 -14.54 12.46
C THR A 270 6.55 -14.83 12.46
N HIS A 271 6.21 -16.08 12.75
CA HIS A 271 4.87 -16.54 13.11
C HIS A 271 4.90 -17.01 14.56
N LYS A 272 4.01 -16.44 15.38
CA LYS A 272 3.88 -16.71 16.81
C LYS A 272 2.56 -17.41 17.13
N ASN A 273 2.57 -18.26 18.16
CA ASN A 273 1.34 -18.78 18.77
C ASN A 273 0.68 -17.72 19.68
N GLY A 274 -0.48 -18.06 20.25
CA GLY A 274 -1.26 -17.16 21.12
C GLY A 274 -0.54 -16.82 22.44
N GLN A 275 0.44 -17.62 22.83
CA GLN A 275 1.31 -17.42 23.99
C GLN A 275 2.51 -16.51 23.68
N GLY A 276 2.73 -16.18 22.41
CA GLY A 276 3.82 -15.32 21.95
C GLY A 276 5.10 -16.06 21.56
N ASP A 277 5.13 -17.40 21.65
CA ASP A 277 6.27 -18.21 21.24
C ASP A 277 6.39 -18.23 19.72
N VAL A 278 7.63 -18.10 19.22
CA VAL A 278 7.91 -18.20 17.77
C VAL A 278 7.84 -19.67 17.36
N ILE A 279 6.87 -20.00 16.51
CA ILE A 279 6.68 -21.36 15.98
C ILE A 279 7.25 -21.50 14.56
N ARG A 280 7.43 -20.40 13.84
CA ARG A 280 8.15 -20.37 12.56
C ARG A 280 8.87 -19.04 12.41
N SER A 281 10.05 -19.09 11.80
CA SER A 281 10.78 -17.89 11.40
C SER A 281 11.50 -18.14 10.08
N ASN A 282 11.54 -17.11 9.24
CA ASN A 282 12.28 -17.12 7.99
C ASN A 282 13.15 -15.86 7.94
N ASN A 283 14.33 -15.98 7.34
CA ASN A 283 15.11 -14.82 6.94
C ASN A 283 14.65 -14.39 5.55
N LEU A 284 14.27 -13.13 5.41
CA LEU A 284 13.82 -12.53 4.16
C LEU A 284 14.92 -11.62 3.65
N LEU A 285 15.33 -11.82 2.40
CA LEU A 285 16.37 -11.03 1.74
C LEU A 285 15.78 -10.32 0.52
N TYR A 286 15.82 -8.99 0.53
CA TYR A 286 15.30 -8.11 -0.50
C TYR A 286 16.43 -7.65 -1.41
N LYS A 287 16.19 -7.68 -2.71
CA LYS A 287 17.11 -7.19 -3.76
C LYS A 287 16.31 -6.37 -4.77
N ASN A 288 16.78 -5.17 -5.08
CA ASN A 288 16.30 -4.39 -6.22
C ASN A 288 16.86 -4.94 -7.53
#